data_AF-A0A101VDU4-F1
#
_entry.id   AF-A0A101VDU4-F1
#
_cell.length_a   1.000
_cell.length_b   1.000
_cell.length_c   1.000
_cell.angle_alpha   90.00
_cell.angle_beta   90.00
_cell.angle_gamma   90.00
#
_symmetry.space_group_name_H-M   'P 1'
#
loop_
_entity.id
_entity.type
_entity.pdbx_description
1 polymer ?
#
loop_
_entity_poly.entity_id
_entity_poly.type
_entity_poly.pdbx_seq_one_letter_code
_entity_poly.pdbx_strand_id
1 'polypeptide(L)'
;MSATLTTFIGMFMKLGVVALIFNEVRGAVLALPVLYAMYHSGGSLMAIWLGLCSLAGIALSVVVPIFAAKKLERFAQAKLAPAVAH
;
A
#
# COMPACT_ATOMS: atom_id res chain seq x y z
N MET A 1 -21.69 -19.68 -14.57
CA MET A 1 -21.35 -18.36 -14.00
C MET A 1 -21.51 -17.33 -15.10
N SER A 2 -22.32 -16.28 -14.88
CA SER A 2 -22.66 -15.31 -15.92
C SER A 2 -21.42 -14.49 -16.30
N ALA A 3 -21.01 -14.55 -17.57
CA ALA A 3 -19.76 -13.95 -18.06
C ALA A 3 -19.63 -12.46 -17.71
N THR A 4 -20.76 -11.73 -17.69
CA THR A 4 -20.86 -10.33 -17.26
C THR A 4 -20.41 -10.14 -15.81
N LEU A 5 -20.81 -11.02 -14.89
CA LEU A 5 -20.43 -10.91 -13.48
C LEU A 5 -18.91 -11.07 -13.29
N THR A 6 -18.30 -11.98 -14.03
CA THR A 6 -16.85 -12.20 -14.01
C THR A 6 -16.09 -10.99 -14.58
N THR A 7 -16.61 -10.36 -15.65
CA THR A 7 -16.02 -9.14 -16.22
C THR A 7 -16.10 -7.96 -15.25
N PHE A 8 -17.24 -7.76 -14.58
CA PHE A 8 -17.42 -6.69 -13.61
C PHE A 8 -16.50 -6.85 -12.39
N ILE A 9 -16.42 -8.06 -11.82
CA ILE A 9 -15.52 -8.34 -10.69
C ILE A 9 -14.05 -8.13 -11.10
N GLY A 10 -13.64 -8.59 -12.28
CA GLY A 10 -12.29 -8.37 -12.79
C GLY A 10 -11.94 -6.89 -12.97
N MET A 11 -12.91 -6.07 -13.38
CA MET A 11 -12.74 -4.63 -13.53
C MET A 11 -12.64 -3.92 -12.17
N PHE A 12 -13.49 -4.28 -11.21
CA PHE A 12 -13.44 -3.75 -9.84
C PHE A 12 -12.14 -4.10 -9.12
N MET A 13 -11.62 -5.31 -9.31
CA MET A 13 -10.32 -5.69 -8.74
C MET A 13 -9.17 -4.84 -9.32
N LYS A 14 -9.15 -4.61 -10.64
CA LYS A 14 -8.14 -3.75 -11.27
C LYS A 14 -8.23 -2.31 -10.78
N LEU A 15 -9.44 -1.76 -10.68
CA LEU A 15 -9.67 -0.42 -10.13
C LEU A 15 -9.25 -0.33 -8.66
N GLY A 16 -9.55 -1.36 -7.86
CA GLY A 16 -9.12 -1.44 -6.47
C GLY A 16 -7.59 -1.44 -6.31
N VAL A 17 -6.87 -2.15 -7.18
CA VAL A 17 -5.40 -2.13 -7.19
C VAL A 17 -4.87 -0.76 -7.57
N VAL A 18 -5.43 -0.12 -8.61
CA VAL A 18 -5.02 1.23 -9.02
C VAL A 18 -5.31 2.26 -7.91
N ALA A 19 -6.49 2.19 -7.28
CA ALA A 19 -6.84 3.08 -6.17
C ALA A 19 -5.91 2.90 -4.96
N LEU A 20 -5.52 1.66 -4.66
CA LEU A 20 -4.55 1.36 -3.60
C LEU A 20 -3.18 1.97 -3.91
N ILE A 21 -2.69 1.85 -5.14
CA ILE A 21 -1.43 2.47 -5.57
C ILE A 21 -1.49 4.00 -5.44
N PHE A 22 -2.56 4.64 -5.92
CA PHE A 22 -2.72 6.11 -5.81
C PHE A 22 -2.75 6.58 -4.35
N ASN A 23 -3.35 5.80 -3.45
CA ASN A 23 -3.40 6.11 -2.04
C ASN A 23 -1.99 6.05 -1.39
N GLU A 24 -1.14 5.12 -1.81
CA GLU A 24 0.26 5.06 -1.35
C GLU A 24 1.12 6.20 -1.92
N VAL A 25 0.92 6.57 -3.19
CA VAL A 25 1.61 7.73 -3.80
C VAL A 25 1.28 9.02 -3.05
N ARG A 26 0.01 9.20 -2.64
CA ARG A 26 -0.38 10.31 -1.78
C ARG A 26 0.39 10.28 -0.44
N GLY A 27 0.53 9.11 0.17
CA GLY A 27 1.31 8.93 1.41
C GLY A 27 2.78 9.35 1.24
N ALA A 28 3.41 8.95 0.14
CA ALA A 28 4.78 9.32 -0.18
C ALA A 28 4.95 10.84 -0.43
N VAL A 29 3.99 11.48 -1.12
CA VAL A 29 4.00 12.94 -1.34
C VAL A 29 3.85 13.70 -0.02
N LEU A 30 3.05 13.18 0.92
CA LEU A 30 2.91 13.76 2.26
C LEU A 30 4.18 13.65 3.12
N ALA A 31 5.17 12.83 2.72
CA ALA A 31 6.49 12.79 3.36
C ALA A 31 7.37 14.00 3.01
N LEU A 32 7.16 14.62 1.83
CA LEU A 32 7.96 15.76 1.35
C LEU A 32 7.97 16.95 2.32
N PRO A 33 6.83 17.44 2.85
CA PRO A 33 6.84 18.54 3.81
C PRO A 33 7.53 18.18 5.13
N VAL A 34 7.52 16.91 5.54
CA VAL A 34 8.27 16.44 6.72
C VAL A 34 9.77 16.52 6.47
N LEU A 35 10.24 16.02 5.33
CA LEU A 35 11.65 16.13 4.91
C LEU A 35 12.09 17.59 4.80
N TYR A 36 11.24 18.47 4.27
CA TYR A 36 11.51 19.89 4.17
C TYR A 36 11.60 20.56 5.55
N ALA A 37 10.68 20.23 6.46
CA ALA A 37 10.71 20.72 7.84
C ALA A 37 11.97 20.27 8.59
N MET A 38 12.41 19.02 8.39
CA MET A 38 13.69 18.54 8.93
C MET A 38 14.86 19.38 8.41
N TYR A 39 14.93 19.61 7.10
CA TYR A 39 16.00 20.39 6.48
C TYR A 39 16.06 21.82 7.04
N HIS A 40 14.89 22.46 7.22
CA HIS A 40 14.81 23.83 7.75
C HIS A 40 15.05 23.93 9.26
N SER A 41 14.88 22.85 10.02
CA SER A 41 15.03 22.85 11.49
C SER A 41 16.48 22.91 12.00
N GLY A 42 17.47 23.02 11.11
CA GLY A 42 18.88 23.26 11.49
C GLY A 42 19.60 22.06 12.11
N GLY A 43 19.08 20.84 11.97
CA GLY A 43 19.77 19.61 12.38
C GLY A 43 19.71 19.30 13.89
N SER A 44 18.74 19.84 14.63
CA SER A 44 18.52 19.39 16.01
C SER A 44 18.27 17.87 16.07
N LEU A 45 18.87 17.18 17.03
CA LEU A 45 18.70 15.74 17.25
C LEU A 45 17.21 15.34 17.32
N MET A 46 16.37 16.20 17.88
CA MET A 46 14.93 16.02 17.97
C MET A 46 14.26 16.01 16.59
N ALA A 47 14.67 16.90 15.67
CA ALA A 47 14.11 16.96 14.33
C ALA A 47 14.53 15.78 13.45
N ILE A 48 15.77 15.30 13.60
CA ILE A 48 16.23 14.07 12.93
C ILE A 48 15.42 12.88 13.44
N TRP A 49 15.20 12.78 14.75
CA TRP A 49 14.44 11.71 15.36
C TRP A 49 12.95 11.72 14.95
N LEU A 50 12.29 12.88 15.02
CA LEU A 50 10.90 13.04 14.59
C LEU A 50 10.71 12.76 13.11
N GLY A 51 11.65 13.22 12.28
CA GLY A 51 11.66 12.95 10.86
C GLY A 51 11.82 11.47 10.53
N LEU A 52 12.70 10.77 11.25
CA LEU A 52 12.91 9.33 11.08
C LEU A 52 11.67 8.54 11.52
N CYS A 53 11.04 8.89 12.64
CA CYS A 53 9.78 8.28 13.07
C CYS A 53 8.62 8.53 12.08
N SER A 54 8.55 9.74 11.50
CA SER A 54 7.53 10.08 10.51
C SER A 54 7.77 9.38 9.16
N LEU A 55 9.00 9.34 8.67
CA LEU A 55 9.40 8.58 7.48
C LEU A 55 9.16 7.09 7.67
N ALA A 56 9.47 6.54 8.85
CA ALA A 56 9.20 5.14 9.17
C ALA A 56 7.69 4.84 9.18
N GLY A 57 6.86 5.75 9.71
CA GLY A 57 5.41 5.64 9.66
C GLY A 57 4.85 5.64 8.24
N ILE A 58 5.38 6.49 7.36
CA ILE A 58 4.99 6.54 5.95
C ILE A 58 5.52 5.31 5.20
N ALA A 59 6.75 4.88 5.45
CA ALA A 59 7.31 3.67 4.87
C ALA A 59 6.50 2.43 5.29
N LEU A 60 6.06 2.35 6.55
CA LEU A 60 5.15 1.29 7.02
C LEU A 60 3.79 1.37 6.34
N SER A 61 3.23 2.57 6.14
CA SER A 61 2.00 2.77 5.38
C SER A 61 2.07 2.16 3.99
N VAL A 62 3.23 2.22 3.32
CA VAL A 62 3.40 1.67 1.96
C VAL A 62 3.74 0.18 1.95
N VAL A 63 4.60 -0.27 2.87
CA VAL A 63 5.09 -1.65 2.90
C VAL A 63 4.01 -2.62 3.39
N VAL A 64 3.21 -2.22 4.39
CA VAL A 64 2.17 -3.07 4.99
C VAL A 64 1.11 -3.51 3.98
N PRO A 65 0.48 -2.64 3.16
CA PRO A 65 -0.51 -3.05 2.18
C PRO A 65 0.06 -3.93 1.08
N ILE A 66 1.32 -3.75 0.65
CA ILE A 66 1.99 -4.66 -0.29
C ILE A 66 2.14 -6.05 0.32
N PHE A 67 2.56 -6.13 1.59
CA PHE A 67 2.66 -7.39 2.31
C PHE A 67 1.30 -8.05 2.53
N ALA A 68 0.28 -7.26 2.87
CA ALA A 68 -1.08 -7.73 3.04
C ALA A 68 -1.64 -8.28 1.72
N ALA A 69 -1.44 -7.57 0.60
CA ALA A 69 -1.84 -8.03 -0.73
C ALA A 69 -1.15 -9.34 -1.10
N LYS A 70 0.16 -9.47 -0.90
CA LYS A 70 0.91 -10.72 -1.13
C LYS A 70 0.43 -11.87 -0.24
N LYS A 71 0.09 -11.60 1.01
CA LYS A 71 -0.45 -12.61 1.94
C LYS A 71 -1.85 -13.05 1.52
N LEU A 72 -2.68 -12.11 1.07
CA LEU A 72 -4.03 -12.38 0.57
C LEU A 72 -3.99 -13.20 -0.72
N GLU A 73 -3.06 -12.90 -1.63
CA GLU A 73 -2.85 -13.66 -2.86
C GLU A 73 -2.43 -15.10 -2.57
N ARG A 74 -1.47 -15.31 -1.65
CA ARG A 74 -1.08 -16.65 -1.21
C ARG A 74 -2.23 -17.41 -0.54
N PHE A 75 -3.02 -16.74 0.28
CA PHE A 75 -4.18 -17.34 0.94
C PHE A 75 -5.28 -17.71 -0.06
N ALA A 76 -5.53 -16.84 -1.03
CA ALA A 76 -6.46 -17.07 -2.13
C ALA A 76 -6.00 -18.27 -2.96
N GLN A 77 -4.73 -18.33 -3.38
CA GLN A 77 -4.19 -19.48 -4.12
C GLN A 77 -4.30 -20.79 -3.32
N ALA A 78 -3.98 -20.78 -2.02
CA ALA A 78 -4.09 -21.96 -1.17
C ALA A 78 -5.53 -22.48 -0.99
N LYS A 79 -6.53 -21.58 -1.00
CA LYS A 79 -7.95 -21.93 -0.82
C LYS A 79 -8.73 -22.13 -2.13
N LEU A 80 -8.32 -21.50 -3.24
CA LEU A 80 -8.97 -21.61 -4.54
C LEU A 80 -8.39 -22.74 -5.42
N ALA A 81 -7.13 -23.13 -5.25
CA ALA A 81 -6.56 -24.30 -5.93
C ALA A 81 -7.35 -25.62 -5.74
N PRO A 82 -7.91 -25.95 -4.55
CA PRO A 82 -8.71 -27.17 -4.41
C PRO A 82 -10.12 -27.08 -5.03
N ALA A 83 -10.60 -25.91 -5.48
CA ALA A 83 -11.95 -25.74 -6.00
C ALA A 83 -12.06 -25.82 -7.54
N VAL A 84 -10.93 -25.86 -8.26
CA VAL A 84 -10.89 -25.90 -9.74
C VAL A 84 -10.58 -27.30 -10.28
N ALA A 85 -10.35 -28.27 -9.39
CA ALA A 85 -10.02 -29.67 -9.73
C ALA A 85 -11.25 -30.61 -9.76
N HIS A 86 -12.47 -30.09 -9.86
CA HIS A 86 -13.69 -30.87 -10.01
C HIS A 86 -14.56 -30.35 -11.15
#